data_AF-A0A2V8KRP5-F1
#
_entry.id   AF-A0A2V8KRP5-F1
#
_cell.length_a   1.000
_cell.length_b   1.000
_cell.length_c   1.000
_cell.angle_alpha   90.00
_cell.angle_beta   90.00
_cell.angle_gamma   90.00
#
_symmetry.space_group_name_H-M   'P 1'
#
loop_
_entity.id
_entity.type
_entity.pdbx_description
1 polymer ?
#
loop_
_entity_poly.entity_id
_entity_poly.type
_entity_poly.pdbx_seq_one_letter_code
_entity_poly.pdbx_strand_id
1 'polypeptide(L)'
;MSDPNRRDFLKFLGALALTQGGASAKPFRIDIHHHFGPAVWVAEVKGRPLLQAANTTWTPAKSIEDMDRGSVAASVISITNPGLWFGDKAVTSRLARTCNEYAAKLVQDYPTRFGFFAAMPLPDVDATLKEIAYAYDTLKADGVGLFTSYNDTWLGNPAYRPVLEELNRRNAVVHVHPTAANCCRDLNYAPGVGPGSME
;
A
#
# COMPACT_ATOMS: atom_id res chain seq x y z
N MET A 1 -29.00 6.20 -18.48
CA MET A 1 -28.58 4.85 -18.05
C MET A 1 -27.32 5.04 -17.23
N SER A 2 -27.40 4.64 -15.97
CA SER A 2 -26.44 4.91 -14.88
C SER A 2 -25.13 4.14 -15.02
N ASP A 3 -24.01 4.83 -14.80
CA ASP A 3 -22.67 4.25 -14.69
C ASP A 3 -22.62 3.16 -13.59
N PRO A 4 -21.97 2.01 -13.83
CA PRO A 4 -21.78 1.00 -12.80
C PRO A 4 -20.81 1.52 -11.72
N ASN A 5 -21.23 1.38 -10.47
CA ASN A 5 -20.51 1.80 -9.28
C ASN A 5 -19.23 0.96 -9.09
N ARG A 6 -18.07 1.62 -8.87
CA ARG A 6 -16.75 0.98 -8.64
C ARG A 6 -16.70 0.00 -7.46
N ARG A 7 -17.75 -0.06 -6.62
CA ARG A 7 -17.88 -0.98 -5.49
C ARG A 7 -18.18 -2.44 -5.86
N ASP A 8 -18.48 -2.74 -7.12
CA ASP A 8 -18.91 -4.08 -7.53
C ASP A 8 -17.76 -5.00 -8.00
N PHE A 9 -16.50 -4.58 -7.87
CA PHE A 9 -15.34 -5.35 -8.31
C PHE A 9 -15.15 -6.71 -7.58
N LEU A 10 -15.81 -6.92 -6.43
CA LEU A 10 -15.59 -8.10 -5.57
C LEU A 10 -16.73 -9.13 -5.55
N LYS A 11 -17.73 -9.06 -6.45
CA LYS A 11 -19.00 -9.80 -6.25
C LYS A 11 -19.42 -10.88 -7.24
N PHE A 12 -18.60 -11.30 -8.21
CA PHE A 12 -19.03 -12.40 -9.11
C PHE A 12 -17.90 -13.38 -9.42
N LEU A 13 -18.12 -14.67 -9.10
CA LEU A 13 -18.17 -15.77 -10.08
C LEU A 13 -18.28 -17.14 -9.39
N GLY A 14 -19.43 -17.81 -9.61
CA GLY A 14 -19.66 -19.21 -9.30
C GLY A 14 -19.89 -20.01 -10.58
N ALA A 15 -19.04 -21.04 -10.76
CA ALA A 15 -19.18 -22.28 -11.54
C ALA A 15 -19.44 -22.23 -13.07
N LEU A 16 -18.50 -22.74 -13.89
CA LEU A 16 -18.59 -24.08 -14.51
C LEU A 16 -17.35 -24.51 -15.33
N ALA A 17 -17.04 -25.81 -15.20
CA ALA A 17 -16.50 -26.79 -16.15
C ALA A 17 -15.07 -26.69 -16.75
N LEU A 18 -14.40 -27.85 -16.66
CA LEU A 18 -13.06 -28.22 -17.12
C LEU A 18 -13.00 -28.48 -18.63
N THR A 19 -11.97 -27.94 -19.30
CA THR A 19 -11.28 -28.60 -20.43
C THR A 19 -9.80 -28.20 -20.43
N GLN A 20 -8.90 -29.19 -20.45
CA GLN A 20 -7.45 -29.02 -20.52
C GLN A 20 -6.97 -28.69 -21.94
N GLY A 21 -6.07 -27.71 -22.02
CA GLY A 21 -5.27 -27.34 -23.19
C GLY A 21 -4.45 -26.12 -22.78
N GLY A 22 -3.13 -26.28 -22.65
CA GLY A 22 -2.22 -25.31 -22.04
C GLY A 22 -2.06 -24.01 -22.83
N ALA A 23 -3.11 -23.20 -22.87
CA ALA A 23 -2.98 -21.75 -22.89
C ALA A 23 -2.51 -21.33 -21.48
N SER A 24 -1.59 -20.36 -21.39
CA SER A 24 -1.37 -19.65 -20.12
C SER A 24 -2.74 -19.29 -19.55
N ALA A 25 -3.10 -19.88 -18.41
CA ALA A 25 -4.39 -19.63 -17.80
C ALA A 25 -4.51 -18.10 -17.63
N LYS A 26 -5.65 -17.52 -18.04
CA LYS A 26 -5.86 -16.07 -17.88
C LYS A 26 -5.49 -15.70 -16.44
N PRO A 27 -4.69 -14.65 -16.23
CA PRO A 27 -4.36 -14.18 -14.89
C PRO A 27 -5.64 -14.05 -14.07
N PHE A 28 -5.67 -14.63 -12.87
CA PHE A 28 -6.88 -14.72 -12.04
C PHE A 28 -6.63 -14.32 -10.58
N ARG A 29 -5.36 -14.12 -10.19
CA ARG A 29 -4.99 -13.75 -8.82
C ARG A 29 -5.06 -12.23 -8.65
N ILE A 30 -5.53 -11.79 -7.50
CA ILE A 30 -5.42 -10.40 -7.05
C ILE A 30 -4.39 -10.39 -5.93
N ASP A 31 -3.31 -9.65 -6.13
CA ASP A 31 -2.26 -9.45 -5.12
C ASP A 31 -2.59 -8.20 -4.29
N ILE A 32 -2.71 -8.36 -2.98
CA ILE A 32 -3.03 -7.26 -2.04
C ILE A 32 -1.82 -6.83 -1.19
N HIS A 33 -0.64 -7.38 -1.47
CA HIS A 33 0.61 -7.04 -0.80
C HIS A 33 1.67 -6.80 -1.87
N HIS A 34 1.44 -5.74 -2.66
CA HIS A 34 2.33 -5.35 -3.74
C HIS A 34 2.95 -3.98 -3.44
N HIS A 35 4.27 -3.88 -3.45
CA HIS A 35 4.93 -2.61 -3.14
C HIS A 35 5.27 -1.83 -4.39
N PHE A 36 5.22 -0.51 -4.26
CA PHE A 36 5.69 0.43 -5.28
C PHE A 36 6.67 1.41 -4.65
N GLY A 37 7.69 1.80 -5.43
CA GLY A 37 8.71 2.74 -5.01
C GLY A 37 8.76 3.97 -5.93
N PRO A 38 7.86 4.95 -5.75
CA PRO A 38 7.92 6.20 -6.51
C PRO A 38 9.29 6.88 -6.34
N ALA A 39 9.83 7.48 -7.40
CA ALA A 39 11.17 8.09 -7.36
C ALA A 39 11.31 9.15 -6.26
N VAL A 40 10.25 9.94 -5.99
CA VAL A 40 10.23 10.93 -4.90
C VAL A 40 10.37 10.27 -3.52
N TRP A 41 9.74 9.11 -3.31
CA TRP A 41 9.84 8.35 -2.08
C TRP A 41 11.22 7.73 -1.94
N VAL A 42 11.73 7.09 -2.99
CA VAL A 42 13.08 6.50 -3.01
C VAL A 42 14.15 7.56 -2.70
N ALA A 43 14.01 8.77 -3.23
CA ALA A 43 14.93 9.87 -2.95
C ALA A 43 14.91 10.29 -1.47
N GLU A 44 13.73 10.36 -0.84
CA GLU A 44 13.57 10.74 0.57
C GLU A 44 14.10 9.65 1.53
N VAL A 45 13.86 8.37 1.20
CA VAL A 45 14.20 7.26 2.09
C VAL A 45 15.58 6.66 1.85
N LYS A 46 16.35 7.21 0.90
CA LYS A 46 17.69 6.70 0.56
C LYS A 46 18.61 6.69 1.79
N GLY A 47 19.21 5.53 2.06
CA GLY A 47 20.13 5.35 3.19
C GLY A 47 19.44 5.19 4.56
N ARG A 48 18.09 5.20 4.60
CA ARG A 48 17.36 4.88 5.82
C ARG A 48 17.37 3.36 6.09
N PRO A 49 17.35 2.93 7.36
CA PRO A 49 17.19 1.52 7.71
C PRO A 49 15.92 0.93 7.11
N LEU A 50 15.85 -0.40 6.97
CA LEU A 50 14.68 -1.15 6.44
C LEU A 50 14.32 -0.92 4.96
N LEU A 51 15.01 -0.02 4.25
CA LEU A 51 14.83 0.11 2.81
C LEU A 51 15.35 -1.13 2.07
N GLN A 52 14.44 -1.84 1.39
CA GLN A 52 14.82 -2.98 0.56
C GLN A 52 15.29 -2.55 -0.83
N ALA A 53 16.34 -3.19 -1.33
CA ALA A 53 16.91 -2.91 -2.65
C ALA A 53 15.92 -3.15 -3.81
N ALA A 54 14.99 -4.09 -3.66
CA ALA A 54 13.96 -4.34 -4.67
C ALA A 54 13.11 -3.08 -4.95
N ASN A 55 12.82 -2.29 -3.92
CA ASN A 55 11.96 -1.10 -4.00
C ASN A 55 12.66 0.10 -4.65
N THR A 56 13.99 0.12 -4.71
CA THR A 56 14.75 1.24 -5.30
C THR A 56 14.85 1.18 -6.82
N THR A 57 14.57 0.00 -7.40
CA THR A 57 14.61 -0.26 -8.84
C THR A 57 13.23 -0.56 -9.42
N TRP A 58 12.17 -0.29 -8.63
CA TRP A 58 10.79 -0.52 -9.04
C TRP A 58 10.42 0.38 -10.22
N THR A 59 9.72 -0.18 -11.20
CA THR A 59 9.05 0.56 -12.27
C THR A 59 7.70 -0.12 -12.59
N PRO A 60 6.72 0.62 -13.14
CA PRO A 60 5.46 0.01 -13.58
C PRO A 60 5.66 -1.15 -14.55
N ALA A 61 6.57 -1.02 -15.52
CA ALA A 61 6.84 -2.04 -16.52
C ALA A 61 7.39 -3.33 -15.89
N LYS A 62 8.36 -3.21 -14.97
CA LYS A 62 8.92 -4.35 -14.25
C LYS A 62 7.88 -5.03 -13.36
N SER A 63 7.07 -4.24 -12.66
CA SER A 63 5.99 -4.75 -11.82
C SER A 63 4.95 -5.54 -12.63
N ILE A 64 4.55 -5.02 -13.80
CA ILE A 64 3.64 -5.71 -14.73
C ILE A 64 4.27 -7.02 -15.25
N GLU A 65 5.54 -7.02 -15.63
CA GLU A 65 6.26 -8.23 -16.06
C GLU A 65 6.28 -9.30 -14.96
N ASP A 66 6.58 -8.90 -13.73
CA ASP A 66 6.59 -9.80 -12.57
C ASP A 66 5.18 -10.35 -12.27
N MET A 67 4.14 -9.51 -12.38
CA MET A 67 2.74 -9.91 -12.26
C MET A 67 2.35 -10.94 -13.32
N ASP A 68 2.70 -10.70 -14.59
CA ASP A 68 2.39 -11.59 -15.71
C ASP A 68 3.05 -12.97 -15.52
N ARG A 69 4.33 -12.98 -15.10
CA ARG A 69 5.05 -14.22 -14.75
C ARG A 69 4.41 -14.96 -13.58
N GLY A 70 3.82 -14.23 -12.63
CA GLY A 70 3.11 -14.78 -11.47
C GLY A 70 1.64 -15.14 -11.71
N SER A 71 1.10 -14.95 -12.92
CA SER A 71 -0.34 -15.06 -13.21
C SER A 71 -1.23 -14.17 -12.31
N VAL A 72 -0.72 -12.98 -11.96
CA VAL A 72 -1.41 -11.95 -11.18
C VAL A 72 -2.15 -11.02 -12.14
N ALA A 73 -3.47 -11.01 -12.03
CA ALA A 73 -4.34 -10.16 -12.85
C ALA A 73 -4.19 -8.68 -12.46
N ALA A 74 -4.25 -8.41 -11.16
CA ALA A 74 -4.19 -7.07 -10.61
C ALA A 74 -3.48 -7.06 -9.26
N SER A 75 -2.86 -5.93 -8.95
CA SER A 75 -2.17 -5.70 -7.68
C SER A 75 -2.69 -4.43 -7.02
N VAL A 76 -2.96 -4.47 -5.71
CA VAL A 76 -3.26 -3.29 -4.91
C VAL A 76 -1.96 -2.79 -4.29
N ILE A 77 -1.44 -1.68 -4.79
CA ILE A 77 -0.11 -1.20 -4.40
C ILE A 77 -0.15 -0.43 -3.07
N SER A 78 0.90 -0.58 -2.26
CA SER A 78 1.07 0.15 -1.00
C SER A 78 2.53 0.56 -0.76
N ILE A 79 2.72 1.66 -0.03
CA ILE A 79 4.06 2.06 0.44
C ILE A 79 4.51 1.08 1.53
N THR A 80 5.76 0.65 1.44
CA THR A 80 6.40 -0.30 2.36
C THR A 80 7.42 0.39 3.27
N ASN A 81 8.14 -0.40 4.06
CA ASN A 81 9.28 0.04 4.83
C ASN A 81 10.28 0.85 3.98
N PRO A 82 10.83 1.96 4.51
CA PRO A 82 10.73 2.43 5.89
C PRO A 82 9.54 3.36 6.21
N GLY A 83 8.53 3.42 5.35
CA GLY A 83 7.39 4.31 5.51
C GLY A 83 7.71 5.76 5.14
N LEU A 84 7.05 6.70 5.81
CA LEU A 84 7.08 8.14 5.48
C LEU A 84 7.52 9.05 6.64
N TRP A 85 7.54 8.52 7.87
CA TRP A 85 7.75 9.31 9.08
C TRP A 85 9.18 9.22 9.58
N PHE A 86 9.88 10.35 9.54
CA PHE A 86 11.26 10.48 10.02
C PHE A 86 11.48 11.71 10.93
N GLY A 87 10.42 12.19 11.58
CA GLY A 87 10.49 13.28 12.55
C GLY A 87 10.00 14.65 12.05
N ASP A 88 9.65 14.79 10.77
CA ASP A 88 9.14 16.03 10.18
C ASP A 88 7.74 15.83 9.58
N LYS A 89 6.74 16.45 10.22
CA LYS A 89 5.32 16.34 9.84
C LYS A 89 5.03 16.94 8.46
N ALA A 90 5.70 18.02 8.10
CA ALA A 90 5.48 18.72 6.84
C ALA A 90 6.07 17.91 5.68
N VAL A 91 7.26 17.33 5.86
CA VAL A 91 7.86 16.39 4.89
C VAL A 91 6.97 15.16 4.72
N THR A 92 6.57 14.51 5.82
CA THR A 92 5.72 13.32 5.78
C THR A 92 4.38 13.59 5.07
N SER A 93 3.73 14.71 5.36
CA SER A 93 2.45 15.08 4.72
C SER A 93 2.59 15.32 3.22
N ARG A 94 3.63 16.06 2.79
CA ARG A 94 3.90 16.27 1.36
C ARG A 94 4.21 14.96 0.66
N LEU A 95 5.05 14.12 1.27
CA LEU A 95 5.45 12.85 0.68
C LEU A 95 4.28 11.89 0.53
N ALA A 96 3.41 11.78 1.56
CA ALA A 96 2.19 10.99 1.50
C ALA A 96 1.32 11.43 0.31
N ARG A 97 1.06 12.74 0.19
CA ARG A 97 0.27 13.30 -0.91
C ARG A 97 0.87 12.95 -2.27
N THR A 98 2.17 13.18 -2.46
CA THR A 98 2.83 12.92 -3.76
C THR A 98 2.82 11.44 -4.10
N CYS A 99 3.02 10.54 -3.12
CA CYS A 99 2.93 9.10 -3.34
C CYS A 99 1.50 8.68 -3.73
N ASN A 100 0.48 9.23 -3.06
CA ASN A 100 -0.93 8.93 -3.33
C ASN A 100 -1.36 9.44 -4.71
N GLU A 101 -0.96 10.65 -5.09
CA GLU A 101 -1.22 11.20 -6.43
C GLU A 101 -0.52 10.39 -7.53
N TYR A 102 0.71 9.93 -7.28
CA TYR A 102 1.41 9.03 -8.18
C TYR A 102 0.68 7.69 -8.33
N ALA A 103 0.25 7.08 -7.21
CA ALA A 103 -0.50 5.83 -7.24
C ALA A 103 -1.83 5.98 -7.99
N ALA A 104 -2.56 7.07 -7.75
CA ALA A 104 -3.80 7.37 -8.46
C ALA A 104 -3.57 7.54 -9.96
N LYS A 105 -2.49 8.22 -10.36
CA LYS A 105 -2.09 8.31 -11.77
C LYS A 105 -1.73 6.94 -12.35
N LEU A 106 -1.02 6.10 -11.60
CA LEU A 106 -0.66 4.75 -12.04
C LEU A 106 -1.92 3.90 -12.30
N VAL A 107 -2.92 3.98 -11.41
CA VAL A 107 -4.21 3.32 -11.62
C VAL A 107 -4.93 3.88 -12.86
N GLN A 108 -4.86 5.19 -13.12
CA GLN A 108 -5.44 5.75 -14.34
C GLN A 108 -4.74 5.26 -15.61
N ASP A 109 -3.40 5.15 -15.58
CA ASP A 109 -2.60 4.70 -16.71
C ASP A 109 -2.77 3.18 -16.97
N TYR A 110 -3.05 2.38 -15.92
CA TYR A 110 -3.24 0.92 -15.99
C TYR A 110 -4.45 0.42 -15.17
N PRO A 111 -5.68 0.78 -15.55
CA PRO A 111 -6.88 0.66 -14.70
C PRO A 111 -7.34 -0.77 -14.40
N THR A 112 -6.82 -1.77 -15.12
CA THR A 112 -7.11 -3.19 -14.86
C THR A 112 -5.97 -3.91 -14.16
N ARG A 113 -4.82 -3.26 -13.98
CA ARG A 113 -3.61 -3.86 -13.43
C ARG A 113 -3.33 -3.39 -12.01
N PHE A 114 -3.71 -2.17 -11.67
CA PHE A 114 -3.45 -1.61 -10.34
C PHE A 114 -4.70 -1.08 -9.66
N GLY A 115 -4.80 -1.34 -8.37
CA GLY A 115 -5.49 -0.51 -7.37
C GLY A 115 -4.46 0.04 -6.38
N PHE A 116 -4.86 0.82 -5.37
CA PHE A 116 -3.93 1.28 -4.35
C PHE A 116 -4.53 1.51 -2.96
N PHE A 117 -3.69 1.24 -1.95
CA PHE A 117 -3.90 1.65 -0.57
C PHE A 117 -3.17 2.97 -0.32
N ALA A 118 -3.91 4.04 -0.05
CA ALA A 118 -3.35 5.36 0.17
C ALA A 118 -2.48 5.39 1.43
N ALA A 119 -1.26 5.92 1.31
CA ALA A 119 -0.33 6.09 2.41
C ALA A 119 -0.73 7.28 3.28
N MET A 120 -0.68 7.12 4.60
CA MET A 120 -1.17 8.10 5.56
C MET A 120 -0.03 8.80 6.31
N PRO A 121 -0.11 10.13 6.55
CA PRO A 121 0.93 10.91 7.21
C PRO A 121 0.91 10.80 8.75
N LEU A 122 0.64 9.60 9.27
CA LEU A 122 0.82 9.33 10.69
C LEU A 122 2.30 9.50 11.09
N PRO A 123 2.59 9.99 12.32
CA PRO A 123 1.69 10.12 13.47
C PRO A 123 0.89 11.44 13.54
N ASP A 124 0.89 12.28 12.50
CA ASP A 124 0.08 13.50 12.49
C ASP A 124 -1.39 13.17 12.21
N VAL A 125 -2.21 13.14 13.27
CA VAL A 125 -3.64 12.79 13.21
C VAL A 125 -4.42 13.78 12.34
N ASP A 126 -4.20 15.08 12.48
CA ASP A 126 -4.96 16.09 11.74
C ASP A 126 -4.63 16.07 10.25
N ALA A 127 -3.35 15.91 9.91
CA ALA A 127 -2.94 15.73 8.53
C ALA A 127 -3.49 14.41 7.96
N THR A 128 -3.53 13.35 8.76
CA THR A 128 -4.06 12.04 8.36
C THR A 128 -5.55 12.10 8.05
N LEU A 129 -6.36 12.75 8.88
CA LEU A 129 -7.80 12.90 8.62
C LEU A 129 -8.07 13.69 7.33
N LYS A 130 -7.28 14.75 7.06
CA LYS A 130 -7.36 15.50 5.80
C LYS A 130 -6.95 14.66 4.60
N GLU A 131 -5.91 13.84 4.75
CA GLU A 131 -5.45 12.96 3.67
C GLU A 131 -6.42 11.80 3.40
N ILE A 132 -7.08 11.25 4.43
CA ILE A 132 -8.16 10.27 4.25
C ILE A 132 -9.28 10.85 3.39
N ALA A 133 -9.74 12.07 3.70
CA ALA A 133 -10.75 12.74 2.90
C ALA A 133 -10.28 12.94 1.45
N TYR A 134 -9.06 13.45 1.24
CA TYR A 134 -8.53 13.65 -0.11
C TYR A 134 -8.38 12.34 -0.89
N ALA A 135 -7.83 11.29 -0.28
CA ALA A 135 -7.60 10.00 -0.91
C ALA A 135 -8.89 9.35 -1.39
N TYR A 136 -9.95 9.35 -0.57
CA TYR A 136 -11.24 8.77 -0.96
C TYR A 136 -12.05 9.70 -1.87
N ASP A 137 -12.14 10.98 -1.52
CA ASP A 137 -13.11 11.89 -2.12
C ASP A 137 -12.57 12.45 -3.45
N THR A 138 -11.25 12.57 -3.60
CA THR A 138 -10.58 13.04 -4.83
C THR A 138 -9.94 11.90 -5.59
N LEU A 139 -9.00 11.18 -4.97
CA LEU A 139 -8.17 10.19 -5.69
C LEU A 139 -8.88 8.86 -5.95
N LYS A 140 -10.00 8.63 -5.27
CA LYS A 140 -10.79 7.38 -5.34
C LYS A 140 -9.96 6.14 -4.95
N ALA A 141 -9.18 6.26 -3.88
CA ALA A 141 -8.39 5.16 -3.33
C ALA A 141 -9.25 3.93 -2.97
N ASP A 142 -8.68 2.73 -3.13
CA ASP A 142 -9.36 1.46 -2.85
C ASP A 142 -9.33 1.10 -1.35
N GLY A 143 -8.42 1.72 -0.60
CA GLY A 143 -8.31 1.63 0.85
C GLY A 143 -7.19 2.51 1.38
N VAL A 144 -6.79 2.30 2.63
CA VAL A 144 -5.63 2.98 3.25
C VAL A 144 -4.57 1.98 3.70
N GLY A 145 -3.31 2.36 3.56
CA GLY A 145 -2.16 1.63 4.06
C GLY A 145 -1.64 2.26 5.35
N LEU A 146 -1.54 1.45 6.41
CA LEU A 146 -0.97 1.83 7.70
C LEU A 146 0.19 0.90 8.06
N PHE A 147 1.07 1.36 8.94
CA PHE A 147 2.06 0.49 9.57
C PHE A 147 1.58 0.04 10.95
N THR A 148 2.03 -1.14 11.40
CA THR A 148 1.74 -1.67 12.76
C THR A 148 2.06 -0.67 13.88
N SER A 149 3.10 0.14 13.69
CA SER A 149 3.54 1.17 14.61
C SER A 149 4.18 2.36 13.88
N TYR A 150 4.09 3.54 14.48
CA TYR A 150 4.85 4.72 14.09
C TYR A 150 5.79 5.07 15.25
N ASN A 151 7.10 4.88 15.03
CA ASN A 151 8.09 4.76 16.11
C ASN A 151 7.65 3.71 17.14
N ASP A 152 7.57 4.08 18.43
CA ASP A 152 7.18 3.19 19.53
C ASP A 152 5.69 3.27 19.86
N THR A 153 4.88 3.87 18.98
CA THR A 153 3.44 4.00 19.18
C THR A 153 2.67 3.08 18.23
N TRP A 154 2.05 2.06 18.81
CA TRP A 154 1.21 1.09 18.10
C TRP A 154 -0.13 1.68 17.64
N LEU A 155 -0.71 1.12 16.58
CA LEU A 155 -2.03 1.55 16.06
C LEU A 155 -3.15 1.52 17.11
N GLY A 156 -3.09 0.61 18.08
CA GLY A 156 -4.08 0.52 19.17
C GLY A 156 -3.98 1.63 20.22
N ASN A 157 -2.98 2.52 20.14
CA ASN A 157 -2.84 3.63 21.07
C ASN A 157 -4.03 4.62 20.94
N PRO A 158 -4.61 5.11 22.06
CA PRO A 158 -5.69 6.09 22.03
C PRO A 158 -5.42 7.35 21.19
N ALA A 159 -4.15 7.74 21.01
CA ALA A 159 -3.76 8.87 20.16
C ALA A 159 -4.24 8.73 18.70
N TYR A 160 -4.37 7.50 18.19
CA TYR A 160 -4.81 7.24 16.81
C TYR A 160 -6.30 6.90 16.69
N ARG A 161 -7.04 6.90 17.80
CA ARG A 161 -8.48 6.62 17.81
C ARG A 161 -9.28 7.49 16.82
N PRO A 162 -9.04 8.81 16.70
CA PRO A 162 -9.79 9.62 15.73
C PRO A 162 -9.63 9.14 14.28
N VAL A 163 -8.43 8.67 13.91
CA VAL A 163 -8.15 8.11 12.59
C VAL A 163 -8.93 6.80 12.38
N LEU A 164 -8.88 5.90 13.37
CA LEU A 164 -9.59 4.63 13.29
C LEU A 164 -11.11 4.80 13.27
N GLU A 165 -11.65 5.76 14.02
CA GLU A 165 -13.08 6.10 14.01
C GLU A 165 -13.52 6.65 12.65
N GLU A 166 -12.73 7.52 12.02
CA GLU A 166 -13.04 8.03 10.67
C GLU A 166 -12.99 6.93 9.60
N LEU A 167 -12.00 6.04 9.67
CA LEU A 167 -11.90 4.88 8.77
C LEU A 167 -13.10 3.94 8.96
N ASN A 168 -13.50 3.67 10.20
CA ASN A 168 -14.69 2.89 10.50
C ASN A 168 -15.97 3.56 9.98
N ARG A 169 -16.13 4.88 10.19
CA ARG A 169 -17.27 5.66 9.68
C ARG A 169 -17.41 5.55 8.17
N ARG A 170 -16.29 5.49 7.45
CA ARG A 170 -16.25 5.32 5.98
C ARG A 170 -16.44 3.86 5.52
N ASN A 171 -16.45 2.89 6.44
CA ASN A 171 -16.34 1.45 6.15
C ASN A 171 -15.11 1.15 5.27
N ALA A 172 -13.98 1.79 5.60
CA ALA A 172 -12.74 1.70 4.84
C ALA A 172 -12.09 0.32 4.94
N VAL A 173 -11.46 -0.13 3.86
CA VAL A 173 -10.47 -1.20 3.90
C VAL A 173 -9.16 -0.63 4.44
N VAL A 174 -8.61 -1.27 5.47
CA VAL A 174 -7.34 -0.89 6.09
C VAL A 174 -6.35 -2.04 5.92
N HIS A 175 -5.31 -1.80 5.12
CA HIS A 175 -4.18 -2.71 4.98
C HIS A 175 -3.10 -2.30 5.98
N VAL A 176 -2.76 -3.20 6.90
CA VAL A 176 -1.73 -2.95 7.92
C VAL A 176 -0.46 -3.71 7.54
N HIS A 177 0.55 -2.98 7.10
CA HIS A 177 1.85 -3.52 6.74
C HIS A 177 2.75 -3.65 7.99
N PRO A 178 3.47 -4.76 8.16
CA PRO A 178 4.38 -4.93 9.29
C PRO A 178 5.59 -4.00 9.20
N THR A 179 5.90 -3.33 10.31
CA THR A 179 7.19 -2.66 10.50
C THR A 179 7.82 -3.05 11.83
N ALA A 180 9.14 -2.89 11.92
CA ALA A 180 9.87 -3.09 13.16
C ALA A 180 9.82 -1.81 14.02
N ALA A 181 9.11 -1.88 15.15
CA ALA A 181 9.16 -0.88 16.22
C ALA A 181 10.61 -0.73 16.75
N ASN A 182 10.98 0.44 17.29
CA ASN A 182 12.38 0.71 17.63
C ASN A 182 12.94 -0.30 18.63
N CYS A 183 12.14 -0.69 19.63
CA CYS A 183 12.53 -1.68 20.63
C CYS A 183 12.83 -3.08 20.07
N CYS A 184 12.36 -3.39 18.85
CA CYS A 184 12.50 -4.70 18.23
C CYS A 184 13.50 -4.72 17.06
N ARG A 185 14.18 -3.61 16.75
CA ARG A 185 15.08 -3.54 15.57
C ARG A 185 16.38 -4.31 15.75
N ASP A 186 16.85 -4.43 16.98
CA ASP A 186 18.17 -5.01 17.31
C ASP A 186 18.05 -6.36 18.04
N LEU A 187 17.02 -7.13 17.72
CA LEU A 187 16.87 -8.49 18.24
C LEU A 187 17.93 -9.44 17.64
N ASN A 188 18.25 -10.53 18.34
CA ASN A 188 19.15 -11.57 17.84
C ASN A 188 18.45 -12.41 16.75
N TYR A 189 18.41 -11.89 15.52
CA TYR A 189 17.83 -12.56 14.37
C TYR A 189 18.71 -13.71 13.85
N ALA A 190 18.07 -14.69 13.19
CA ALA A 190 18.79 -15.73 12.47
C ALA A 190 19.69 -15.11 11.38
N PRO A 191 20.82 -15.74 11.02
CA PRO A 191 21.69 -15.24 9.95
C PRO A 191 20.91 -14.98 8.65
N GLY A 192 21.06 -13.77 8.10
CA GLY A 192 20.36 -13.33 6.88
C GLY A 192 18.92 -12.86 7.10
N VAL A 193 18.41 -12.88 8.32
CA VAL A 193 17.10 -12.31 8.70
C VAL A 193 17.34 -10.99 9.42
N GLY A 194 16.63 -9.94 9.01
CA GLY A 194 16.68 -8.63 9.64
C GLY A 194 15.31 -8.19 10.18
N PRO A 195 15.26 -7.05 10.88
CA PRO A 195 14.00 -6.43 11.24
C PRO A 195 13.17 -6.14 9.99
N GLY A 196 11.89 -6.49 10.01
CA GLY A 196 11.00 -6.32 8.87
C GLY A 196 11.23 -7.32 7.72
N SER A 197 12.01 -8.39 7.90
CA SER A 197 12.19 -9.43 6.87
C SER A 197 10.99 -10.40 6.73
N MET A 198 10.02 -10.37 7.63
CA MET A 198 8.73 -11.03 7.43
C MET A 198 7.77 -10.02 6.77
N GLU A 199 7.84 -9.95 5.45
CA GLU A 199 6.84 -9.31 4.57
C GLU A 199 6.13 -10.38 3.75
#